data_AF-A0A6J7CKM1-F1
#
_entry.id   AF-A0A6J7CKM1-F1
#
_cell.length_a   1.000
_cell.length_b   1.000
_cell.length_c   1.000
_cell.angle_alpha   90.00
_cell.angle_beta   90.00
_cell.angle_gamma   90.00
#
_symmetry.space_group_name_H-M   'P 1'
#
loop_
_entity.id
_entity.type
_entity.pdbx_description
1 polymer ?
#
loop_
_entity_poly.entity_id
_entity_poly.type
_entity_poly.pdbx_seq_one_letter_code
_entity_poly.pdbx_strand_id
1 'polypeptide(L)'
;MSGKTCAGLWVRGTGKDGQPRSTYYYHVVDNQWSMSQYGDQAVVWQTAINPIIALELLHEGTWTGVGVLGPEAFPAQPFLDKLVEYGSPWGMREQD
;
A
#
# COMPACT_ATOMS: atom_id res chain seq x y z
N MET A 1 4.25 7.40 22.21
CA MET A 1 5.44 7.12 21.36
C MET A 1 5.32 7.94 20.09
N SER A 2 6.38 8.65 19.69
CA SER A 2 6.41 9.52 18.50
C SER A 2 7.23 8.89 17.38
N GLY A 3 7.01 9.35 16.14
CA GLY A 3 7.70 8.85 14.96
C GLY A 3 6.71 8.40 13.88
N LYS A 4 7.26 8.07 12.71
CA LYS A 4 6.49 7.56 11.57
C LYS A 4 7.10 6.26 11.08
N THR A 5 6.27 5.34 10.62
CA THR A 5 6.73 4.20 9.83
C THR A 5 6.80 4.61 8.37
N CYS A 6 7.72 3.98 7.63
CA CYS A 6 7.79 4.09 6.18
C CYS A 6 8.06 2.69 5.64
N ALA A 7 7.02 2.08 5.07
CA ALA A 7 7.12 0.80 4.38
C ALA A 7 7.11 1.08 2.88
N GLY A 8 7.98 0.46 2.11
CA GLY A 8 8.08 0.75 0.70
C GLY A 8 8.95 -0.23 -0.08
N LEU A 9 8.93 -0.06 -1.40
CA LEU A 9 9.68 -0.85 -2.35
C LEU A 9 10.47 0.07 -3.28
N TRP A 10 11.76 -0.19 -3.40
CA TRP A 10 12.59 0.45 -4.42
C TRP A 10 12.69 -0.45 -5.65
N VAL A 11 12.08 0.00 -6.74
CA VAL A 11 12.03 -0.72 -8.02
C VAL A 11 13.03 -0.07 -8.98
N ARG A 12 13.87 -0.90 -9.61
CA ARG A 12 14.83 -0.47 -10.62
C ARG A 12 14.73 -1.38 -11.83
N GLY A 13 14.84 -0.82 -13.01
CA GLY A 13 14.82 -1.58 -14.26
C GLY A 13 14.68 -0.69 -15.48
N THR A 14 14.09 -1.24 -16.53
CA THR A 14 13.78 -0.50 -17.76
C THR A 14 12.37 0.05 -17.69
N GLY A 15 12.23 1.35 -17.94
CA GLY A 15 10.96 2.05 -18.06
C GLY A 15 10.18 1.60 -19.30
N LYS A 16 8.90 2.02 -19.36
CA LYS A 16 8.03 1.74 -20.51
C LYS A 16 8.49 2.44 -21.80
N ASP A 17 9.35 3.44 -21.66
CA ASP A 17 10.02 4.20 -22.72
C ASP A 17 11.34 3.54 -23.18
N GLY A 18 11.74 2.42 -22.59
CA GLY A 18 12.99 1.73 -22.88
C GLY A 18 14.23 2.29 -22.18
N GLN A 19 14.10 3.32 -21.34
CA GLN A 19 15.22 3.94 -20.63
C GLN A 19 15.38 3.36 -19.22
N PRO A 20 16.57 3.43 -18.59
CA PRO A 20 16.71 3.10 -17.17
C PRO A 20 15.76 3.93 -16.31
N ARG A 21 15.08 3.29 -15.35
CA ARG A 21 14.19 3.92 -14.39
C ARG A 21 14.40 3.36 -12.99
N SER A 22 14.27 4.23 -12.00
CA SER A 22 14.43 3.94 -10.59
C SER A 22 13.31 4.66 -9.84
N THR A 23 12.44 3.92 -9.16
CA THR A 23 11.24 4.49 -8.52
C THR A 23 11.06 3.90 -7.14
N TYR A 24 10.84 4.75 -6.14
CA TYR A 24 10.53 4.36 -4.78
C TYR A 24 9.03 4.53 -4.50
N TYR A 25 8.35 3.43 -4.22
CA TYR A 25 6.96 3.39 -3.77
C TYR A 25 6.95 3.28 -2.25
N TYR A 26 6.12 4.06 -1.57
CA TYR A 26 6.12 4.08 -0.11
C TYR A 26 4.75 4.38 0.50
N HIS A 27 4.57 3.95 1.74
CA HIS A 27 3.41 4.21 2.57
C HIS A 27 3.90 4.62 3.95
N VAL A 28 3.40 5.76 4.44
CA VAL A 28 3.85 6.39 5.68
C VAL A 28 2.69 6.50 6.64
N VAL A 29 2.88 6.03 7.88
CA VAL A 29 1.89 6.13 8.95
C VAL A 29 2.50 6.84 10.14
N ASP A 30 1.81 7.85 10.65
CA ASP A 30 2.21 8.57 11.85
C ASP A 30 1.72 7.82 13.11
N ASN A 31 2.65 7.56 14.03
CA ASN A 31 2.35 6.78 15.23
C ASN A 31 1.52 7.55 16.26
N GLN A 32 1.60 8.88 16.31
CA GLN A 32 0.74 9.66 17.20
C GLN A 32 -0.71 9.62 16.70
N TRP A 33 -0.88 9.73 15.39
CA TRP A 33 -2.19 9.59 14.75
C TRP A 33 -2.79 8.20 14.99
N SER A 34 -2.06 7.12 14.68
CA SER A 34 -2.60 5.76 14.81
C SER A 34 -2.96 5.42 16.27
N MET A 35 -2.12 5.80 17.23
CA MET A 35 -2.41 5.62 18.66
C MET A 35 -3.59 6.45 19.13
N SER A 36 -3.75 7.68 18.63
CA SER A 36 -4.87 8.57 19.01
C SER A 36 -6.21 8.08 18.47
N GLN A 37 -6.23 7.61 17.21
CA GLN A 37 -7.47 7.20 16.54
C GLN A 37 -7.87 5.76 16.84
N TYR A 38 -6.89 4.86 16.96
CA TYR A 38 -7.13 3.41 17.03
C TYR A 38 -6.55 2.75 18.28
N GLY A 39 -5.66 3.43 19.02
CA GLY A 39 -4.98 2.82 20.18
C GLY A 39 -3.82 1.89 19.80
N ASP A 40 -3.50 1.77 18.51
CA ASP A 40 -2.49 0.84 17.98
C ASP A 40 -1.25 1.55 17.43
N GLN A 41 -0.10 0.88 17.57
CA GLN A 41 1.17 1.35 17.02
C GLN A 41 1.13 1.36 15.48
N ALA A 42 1.80 2.33 14.86
CA ALA A 42 1.79 2.54 13.41
C ALA A 42 2.13 1.28 12.60
N VAL A 43 3.04 0.42 13.05
CA VAL A 43 3.39 -0.83 12.35
C VAL A 43 2.21 -1.80 12.34
N VAL A 44 1.53 -1.96 13.48
CA VAL A 44 0.36 -2.85 13.62
C VAL A 44 -0.78 -2.33 12.75
N TRP A 45 -1.08 -1.04 12.86
CA TRP A 45 -2.13 -0.40 12.07
C TRP A 45 -1.83 -0.47 10.56
N GLN A 46 -0.61 -0.17 10.15
CA GLN A 46 -0.16 -0.24 8.75
C GLN A 46 -0.21 -1.66 8.20
N THR A 47 -0.04 -2.68 9.05
CA THR A 47 -0.19 -4.08 8.64
C THR A 47 -1.66 -4.44 8.46
N ALA A 48 -2.52 -4.00 9.37
CA ALA A 48 -3.93 -4.38 9.42
C ALA A 48 -4.79 -3.80 8.28
N ILE A 49 -4.46 -2.60 7.77
CA ILE A 49 -5.24 -1.98 6.68
C ILE A 49 -5.19 -2.78 5.37
N ASN A 50 -4.07 -3.46 5.08
CA ASN A 50 -3.90 -4.19 3.82
C ASN A 50 -4.87 -5.38 3.64
N PRO A 51 -5.00 -6.33 4.60
CA PRO A 51 -5.96 -7.41 4.48
C PRO A 51 -7.42 -6.93 4.50
N ILE A 52 -7.73 -5.81 5.18
CA ILE A 52 -9.08 -5.23 5.15
C ILE A 52 -9.45 -4.83 3.72
N ILE A 53 -8.57 -4.07 3.05
CA ILE A 53 -8.77 -3.66 1.65
C ILE A 53 -8.86 -4.88 0.73
N ALA A 54 -7.99 -5.87 0.90
CA ALA A 54 -8.02 -7.07 0.08
C ALA A 54 -9.34 -7.85 0.22
N LEU A 55 -9.82 -8.03 1.45
CA LEU A 55 -11.09 -8.71 1.73
C LEU A 55 -12.29 -7.96 1.15
N GLU A 56 -12.28 -6.63 1.21
CA GLU A 56 -13.32 -5.79 0.63
C GLU A 56 -13.35 -5.90 -0.90
N LEU A 57 -12.19 -5.83 -1.56
CA LEU A 57 -12.11 -5.99 -3.01
C LEU A 57 -12.56 -7.38 -3.48
N LEU A 58 -12.30 -8.42 -2.67
CA LEU A 58 -12.82 -9.77 -2.92
C LEU A 58 -14.34 -9.83 -2.71
N HIS A 59 -14.86 -9.20 -1.66
CA HIS A 59 -16.29 -9.16 -1.37
C HIS A 59 -17.09 -8.43 -2.45
N GLU A 60 -16.57 -7.31 -2.96
CA GLU A 60 -17.17 -6.52 -4.05
C GLU A 60 -17.08 -7.22 -5.42
N GLY A 61 -16.23 -8.26 -5.56
CA GLY A 61 -15.97 -8.95 -6.82
C GLY A 61 -15.00 -8.23 -7.75
N THR A 62 -14.43 -7.10 -7.32
CA THR A 62 -13.37 -6.37 -8.05
C THR A 62 -12.11 -7.22 -8.19
N TRP A 63 -11.71 -7.86 -7.10
CA TRP A 63 -10.72 -8.93 -7.12
C TRP A 63 -11.47 -10.26 -7.15
N THR A 64 -11.17 -11.10 -8.15
CA THR A 64 -11.82 -12.39 -8.33
C THR A 64 -10.90 -13.35 -9.10
N GLY A 65 -11.03 -14.65 -8.87
CA GLY A 65 -10.20 -15.67 -9.48
C GLY A 65 -10.36 -17.04 -8.83
N VAL A 66 -9.75 -18.06 -9.42
CA VAL A 66 -9.76 -19.45 -8.91
C VAL A 66 -8.33 -19.86 -8.58
N GLY A 67 -8.13 -20.45 -7.40
CA GLY A 67 -6.84 -20.94 -6.93
C GLY A 67 -6.30 -20.17 -5.74
N VAL A 68 -5.01 -20.36 -5.45
CA VAL A 68 -4.29 -19.62 -4.39
C VAL A 68 -3.57 -18.46 -5.06
N LEU A 69 -4.14 -17.27 -4.95
CA LEU A 69 -3.66 -16.06 -5.61
C LEU A 69 -3.19 -15.06 -4.56
N GLY A 70 -1.94 -14.62 -4.67
CA GLY A 70 -1.44 -13.48 -3.90
C GLY A 70 -2.00 -12.15 -4.45
N PRO A 71 -1.92 -11.05 -3.67
CA PRO A 71 -2.37 -9.72 -4.11
C PRO A 71 -1.78 -9.27 -5.46
N GLU A 72 -0.56 -9.72 -5.78
CA GLU A 72 0.16 -9.45 -7.03
C GLU A 72 -0.51 -10.05 -8.28
N ALA A 73 -1.44 -10.98 -8.12
CA ALA A 73 -2.20 -11.56 -9.23
C ALA A 73 -3.35 -10.66 -9.71
N PHE A 74 -3.68 -9.60 -8.97
CA PHE A 74 -4.83 -8.74 -9.25
C PHE A 74 -4.41 -7.32 -9.69
N PRO A 75 -5.30 -6.56 -10.33
CA PRO A 75 -5.05 -5.15 -10.61
C PRO A 75 -4.74 -4.37 -9.33
N ALA A 76 -3.62 -3.66 -9.30
CA ALA A 76 -3.17 -2.92 -8.12
C ALA A 76 -3.98 -1.62 -7.88
N GLN A 77 -4.49 -0.98 -8.93
CA GLN A 77 -5.11 0.35 -8.83
C GLN A 77 -6.29 0.40 -7.84
N PRO A 78 -7.26 -0.54 -7.84
CA PRO A 78 -8.37 -0.53 -6.87
C PRO A 78 -7.92 -0.60 -5.41
N PHE A 79 -6.84 -1.34 -5.12
CA PHE A 79 -6.26 -1.41 -3.78
C PHE A 79 -5.64 -0.08 -3.36
N LEU A 80 -4.89 0.53 -4.27
CA LEU A 80 -4.24 1.83 -4.08
C LEU A 80 -5.27 2.96 -3.92
N ASP A 81 -6.40 2.88 -4.60
CA ASP A 81 -7.51 3.83 -4.47
C ASP A 81 -8.18 3.72 -3.09
N LYS A 82 -8.43 2.49 -2.59
CA LYS A 82 -8.98 2.29 -1.23
C LYS A 82 -8.05 2.77 -0.13
N LEU A 83 -6.72 2.68 -0.30
CA LEU A 83 -5.76 3.29 0.63
C LEU A 83 -5.96 4.81 0.74
N VAL A 84 -6.22 5.49 -0.38
CA VAL A 84 -6.52 6.93 -0.40
C VAL A 84 -7.89 7.21 0.23
N GLU A 85 -8.91 6.41 -0.10
CA GLU A 85 -10.25 6.51 0.47
C GLU A 85 -10.25 6.38 2.01
N TYR A 86 -9.45 5.47 2.55
CA TYR A 86 -9.27 5.26 3.98
C TYR A 86 -8.33 6.28 4.65
N GLY A 87 -7.98 7.36 3.95
CA GLY A 87 -7.17 8.46 4.50
C GLY A 87 -5.71 8.07 4.75
N SER A 88 -5.22 7.04 4.06
CA SER A 88 -3.89 6.47 4.23
C SER A 88 -3.12 6.41 2.91
N PRO A 89 -2.92 7.57 2.24
CA PRO A 89 -2.39 7.60 0.88
C PRO A 89 -0.97 7.04 0.80
N TRP A 90 -0.67 6.39 -0.32
CA TRP A 90 0.66 5.97 -0.70
C TRP A 90 1.35 7.07 -1.53
N GLY A 91 2.66 6.97 -1.67
CA GLY A 91 3.49 7.89 -2.43
C GLY A 91 4.42 7.17 -3.40
N MET A 92 4.83 7.92 -4.42
CA MET A 92 5.81 7.50 -5.42
C MET A 92 6.82 8.62 -5.60
N ARG A 93 8.10 8.26 -5.67
CA ARG A 93 9.19 9.19 -5.96
C ARG A 93 10.10 8.58 -7.01
N GLU A 94 10.29 9.28 -8.13
CA GLU A 94 11.37 8.96 -9.06
C GLU A 94 12.72 9.22 -8.38
N GLN A 95 13.64 8.28 -8.57
CA GLN A 95 14.99 8.32 -8.05
C GLN A 95 15.93 8.46 -9.23
N ASP A 96 16.96 9.27 -9.06
CA ASP A 96 18.05 9.39 -10.04
C ASP A 96 18.93 8.13 -10.06
#